data_AF-A0A7V4HQ14-F1
#
_entry.id   AF-A0A7V4HQ14-F1
#
_cell.length_a   1.000
_cell.length_b   1.000
_cell.length_c   1.000
_cell.angle_alpha   90.00
_cell.angle_beta   90.00
_cell.angle_gamma   90.00
#
_symmetry.space_group_name_H-M   'P 1'
#
loop_
_entity.id
_entity.type
_entity.pdbx_description
1 polymer ?
#
loop_
_entity_poly.entity_id
_entity_poly.type
_entity_poly.pdbx_seq_one_letter_code
_entity_poly.pdbx_strand_id
1 'polypeptide(L)'
;MMTVGMALQMQGPAAAKKAAASPDFKKLLDNFDTTPIPSEFATSARQAAKKDLVESLRKLPDAGSDDEVKSLWEKARSSMQALTSP
;
A
#
# COMPACT_ATOMS: atom_id res chain seq x y z
N MET A 1 -18.21 -7.28 -2.54
CA MET A 1 -16.77 -7.56 -2.26
C MET A 1 -16.10 -6.23 -2.01
N MET A 2 -15.65 -5.94 -0.79
CA MET A 2 -14.86 -4.74 -0.54
C MET A 2 -13.44 -4.98 -1.05
N THR A 3 -12.99 -4.18 -2.01
CA THR A 3 -11.60 -4.23 -2.48
C THR A 3 -10.68 -3.81 -1.34
N VAL A 4 -9.48 -4.40 -1.28
CA VAL A 4 -8.49 -4.07 -0.23
C VAL A 4 -8.15 -2.57 -0.20
N GLY A 5 -8.26 -1.88 -1.35
CA GLY A 5 -8.18 -0.42 -1.43
C GLY A 5 -9.27 0.31 -0.62
N MET A 6 -10.51 -0.15 -0.63
CA MET A 6 -11.60 0.43 0.19
C MET A 6 -11.43 0.12 1.68
N ALA A 7 -10.96 -1.07 2.04
CA ALA A 7 -10.73 -1.44 3.44
C ALA A 7 -9.61 -0.61 4.08
N LEU A 8 -8.53 -0.33 3.34
CA LEU A 8 -7.44 0.55 3.78
C LEU A 8 -7.88 2.01 3.95
N GLN A 9 -8.84 2.47 3.14
CA GLN A 9 -9.29 3.86 3.16
C GLN A 9 -10.24 4.18 4.33
N MET A 10 -11.02 3.20 4.81
CA MET A 10 -12.01 3.38 5.87
C MET A 10 -11.53 3.02 7.29
N GLN A 11 -10.52 2.15 7.44
CA GLN A 11 -10.21 1.59 8.77
C GLN A 11 -8.97 2.22 9.47
N GLY A 12 -8.32 3.20 8.83
CA GLY A 12 -7.22 3.96 9.44
C GLY A 12 -5.93 3.16 9.68
N PRO A 13 -4.90 3.79 10.30
CA PRO A 13 -3.55 3.23 10.41
C PRO A 13 -3.48 1.91 11.21
N ALA A 14 -4.22 1.80 12.32
CA ALA A 14 -4.19 0.62 13.18
C ALA A 14 -4.79 -0.62 12.51
N ALA A 15 -5.88 -0.46 11.74
CA ALA A 15 -6.46 -1.57 10.99
C ALA A 15 -5.62 -1.93 9.77
N ALA A 16 -4.99 -0.94 9.12
CA ALA A 16 -4.03 -1.19 8.07
C ALA A 16 -2.86 -2.06 8.57
N LYS A 17 -2.36 -1.82 9.80
CA LYS A 17 -1.33 -2.66 10.43
C LYS A 17 -1.80 -4.09 10.60
N LYS A 18 -2.99 -4.27 11.15
CA LYS A 18 -3.58 -5.59 11.37
C LYS A 18 -3.82 -6.34 10.05
N ALA A 19 -4.31 -5.64 9.03
CA ALA A 19 -4.50 -6.20 7.70
C ALA A 19 -3.16 -6.59 7.07
N ALA A 20 -2.14 -5.73 7.17
CA ALA A 20 -0.81 -5.96 6.60
C ALA A 20 -0.06 -7.13 7.25
N ALA A 21 -0.38 -7.47 8.49
CA ALA A 21 0.14 -8.67 9.15
C ALA A 21 -0.46 -9.99 8.61
N SER A 22 -1.62 -9.93 7.93
CA SER A 22 -2.31 -11.14 7.47
C SER A 22 -1.63 -11.78 6.25
N PRO A 23 -1.60 -13.13 6.16
CA PRO A 23 -1.02 -13.83 5.00
C PRO A 23 -1.71 -13.48 3.68
N ASP A 24 -3.03 -13.26 3.69
CA ASP A 24 -3.79 -12.91 2.49
C ASP A 24 -3.41 -11.53 1.96
N PHE A 25 -3.18 -10.57 2.85
CA PHE A 25 -2.68 -9.26 2.46
C PHE A 25 -1.27 -9.33 1.88
N LYS A 26 -0.37 -10.14 2.48
CA LYS A 26 0.97 -10.36 1.94
C LYS A 26 0.92 -10.91 0.51
N LYS A 27 0.08 -11.93 0.25
CA LYS A 27 -0.14 -12.46 -1.09
C LYS A 27 -0.67 -11.40 -2.07
N LEU A 28 -1.63 -10.58 -1.64
CA LEU A 28 -2.15 -9.50 -2.46
C LEU A 28 -1.09 -8.45 -2.78
N LEU A 29 -0.23 -8.13 -1.80
CA LEU A 29 0.86 -7.19 -1.97
C LEU A 29 1.95 -7.73 -2.90
N ASP A 30 2.28 -9.02 -2.81
CA ASP A 30 3.22 -9.69 -3.71
C ASP A 30 2.66 -9.77 -5.14
N ASN A 31 1.39 -10.10 -5.30
CA ASN A 31 0.72 -10.05 -6.60
C ASN A 31 0.73 -8.63 -7.17
N PHE A 32 0.47 -7.62 -6.33
CA PHE A 32 0.53 -6.23 -6.75
C PHE A 32 1.96 -5.85 -7.19
N ASP A 33 3.00 -6.19 -6.40
CA ASP A 33 4.42 -5.92 -6.69
C ASP A 33 4.88 -6.54 -8.01
N THR A 34 4.48 -7.79 -8.26
CA THR A 34 4.83 -8.52 -9.49
C THR A 34 4.03 -8.09 -10.72
N THR A 35 2.82 -7.53 -10.56
CA THR A 35 1.97 -7.12 -11.68
C THR A 35 2.49 -5.81 -12.31
N PRO A 36 3.03 -5.80 -13.54
CA PRO A 36 3.53 -4.58 -14.15
C PRO A 36 2.39 -3.56 -14.33
N ILE A 37 2.73 -2.27 -14.19
CA ILE A 37 1.81 -1.20 -14.57
C ILE A 37 1.62 -1.29 -16.09
N PRO A 38 0.39 -1.29 -16.62
CA PRO A 38 0.16 -1.32 -18.06
C PRO A 38 0.96 -0.21 -18.75
N SER A 39 1.56 -0.52 -19.90
CA SER A 39 2.53 0.35 -20.57
C SER A 39 2.02 1.76 -20.86
N GLU A 40 0.73 1.90 -21.14
CA GLU A 40 0.04 3.19 -21.37
C GLU A 40 0.07 4.10 -20.12
N PHE A 41 0.24 3.52 -18.95
CA PHE A 41 0.28 4.20 -17.66
C PHE A 41 1.63 4.10 -16.96
N ALA A 42 2.59 3.37 -17.53
CA ALA A 42 3.88 3.06 -16.91
C ALA A 42 4.85 4.25 -16.97
N THR A 43 4.60 5.26 -16.12
CA THR A 43 5.52 6.39 -15.92
C THR A 43 6.51 6.09 -14.79
N SER A 44 7.69 6.70 -14.82
CA SER A 44 8.68 6.59 -13.74
C SER A 44 8.09 6.99 -12.38
N ALA A 45 7.21 8.00 -12.36
CA ALA A 45 6.52 8.44 -11.16
C ALA A 45 5.58 7.37 -10.61
N ARG A 46 4.79 6.70 -11.47
CA ARG A 46 3.90 5.61 -11.04
C ARG A 46 4.68 4.37 -10.62
N GLN A 47 5.79 4.04 -11.28
CA GLN A 47 6.65 2.93 -10.83
C GLN A 47 7.28 3.20 -9.45
N ALA A 48 7.77 4.42 -9.22
CA ALA A 48 8.28 4.83 -7.92
C ALA A 48 7.18 4.77 -6.85
N ALA A 49 6.00 5.32 -7.15
CA ALA A 49 4.85 5.28 -6.25
C ALA A 49 4.43 3.83 -5.92
N LYS A 50 4.45 2.92 -6.91
CA LYS A 50 4.20 1.50 -6.68
C LYS A 50 5.16 0.89 -5.69
N LYS A 51 6.46 1.13 -5.89
CA LYS A 51 7.51 0.62 -5.01
C LYS A 51 7.36 1.18 -3.60
N ASP A 52 7.14 2.48 -3.46
CA ASP A 52 6.92 3.13 -2.17
C ASP A 52 5.67 2.60 -1.45
N LEU A 53 4.58 2.35 -2.18
CA LEU A 53 3.37 1.74 -1.64
C LEU A 53 3.67 0.34 -1.09
N VAL A 54 4.33 -0.51 -1.88
CA VAL A 54 4.67 -1.89 -1.49
C VAL A 54 5.59 -1.90 -0.28
N GLU A 55 6.65 -1.11 -0.28
CA GLU A 55 7.60 -1.05 0.84
C GLU A 55 6.93 -0.55 2.13
N SER A 56 6.09 0.48 2.04
CA SER A 56 5.41 1.05 3.20
C SER A 56 4.43 0.05 3.83
N LEU A 57 3.67 -0.66 2.98
CA LEU A 57 2.73 -1.68 3.43
C LEU A 57 3.43 -2.94 3.96
N ARG A 58 4.59 -3.33 3.41
CA ARG A 58 5.41 -4.45 3.93
C ARG A 58 5.98 -4.16 5.32
N LYS A 59 6.37 -2.90 5.59
CA LYS A 59 6.93 -2.47 6.88
C LYS A 59 5.88 -2.18 7.96
N LEU A 60 4.65 -1.90 7.54
CA LEU A 60 3.54 -1.56 8.42
C LEU A 60 3.30 -2.56 9.58
N PRO A 61 3.33 -3.90 9.40
CA PRO A 61 3.18 -4.85 10.50
C PRO A 61 4.34 -4.81 11.51
N ASP A 62 5.55 -4.47 11.06
CA ASP A 62 6.77 -4.45 11.86
C ASP A 62 6.99 -3.11 12.60
N ALA A 63 6.17 -2.10 12.32
CA ALA A 63 6.27 -0.78 12.94
C ALA A 63 6.17 -0.85 14.48
N GLY A 64 7.13 -0.24 15.18
CA GLY A 64 7.28 -0.33 16.64
C GLY A 64 6.46 0.70 17.42
N SER A 65 5.98 1.76 16.75
CA SER A 65 5.23 2.85 17.38
C SER A 65 4.03 3.30 16.53
N ASP A 66 3.05 3.93 17.18
CA ASP A 66 1.86 4.46 16.49
C ASP A 66 2.21 5.58 15.49
N ASP A 67 3.24 6.38 15.78
CA ASP A 67 3.73 7.41 14.86
C ASP A 67 4.36 6.80 13.61
N GLU A 68 5.11 5.70 13.76
CA GLU A 68 5.66 4.96 12.63
C GLU A 68 4.55 4.31 11.79
N VAL A 69 3.53 3.74 12.45
CA VAL A 69 2.35 3.19 11.77
C VAL A 69 1.61 4.27 10.98
N LYS A 70 1.39 5.45 11.56
CA LYS A 70 0.78 6.59 10.87
C LYS A 70 1.61 7.05 9.68
N SER A 71 2.92 7.23 9.87
CA SER A 71 3.83 7.68 8.81
C SER A 71 3.86 6.70 7.62
N LEU A 72 3.99 5.40 7.89
CA LEU A 72 3.93 4.35 6.86
C LEU A 72 2.57 4.30 6.16
N TRP A 73 1.48 4.48 6.91
CA TRP A 73 0.14 4.50 6.36
C TRP A 73 -0.10 5.73 5.46
N GLU A 74 0.33 6.92 5.88
CA GLU A 74 0.22 8.15 5.09
C GLU A 74 1.07 8.06 3.83
N LYS A 75 2.29 7.53 3.93
CA LYS A 75 3.16 7.29 2.77
C LYS A 75 2.49 6.33 1.78
N ALA A 76 2.00 5.19 2.26
CA ALA A 76 1.25 4.24 1.43
C ALA A 76 0.03 4.92 0.76
N ARG A 77 -0.74 5.72 1.49
CA ARG A 77 -1.90 6.42 0.93
C ARG A 77 -1.52 7.44 -0.14
N SER A 78 -0.48 8.23 0.09
CA SER A 78 0.02 9.20 -0.89
C SER A 78 0.53 8.52 -2.16
N SER A 79 1.28 7.43 -2.00
CA SER A 79 1.74 6.60 -3.13
C SER A 79 0.59 5.96 -3.90
N MET A 80 -0.45 5.49 -3.21
CA MET A 80 -1.67 4.97 -3.85
C MET A 80 -2.38 6.07 -4.65
N GLN A 81 -2.47 7.29 -4.10
CA GLN A 81 -3.04 8.42 -4.81
C GLN A 81 -2.23 8.77 -6.07
N ALA A 82 -0.90 8.76 -6.00
CA ALA A 82 -0.02 8.98 -7.16
C ALA A 82 -0.16 7.90 -8.24
N LEU A 83 -0.50 6.67 -7.85
CA LEU A 83 -0.80 5.59 -8.79
C LEU A 83 -2.14 5.75 -9.50
N THR A 84 -3.16 6.24 -8.77
CA THR A 84 -4.55 6.33 -9.27
C THR A 84 -4.89 7.68 -9.88
N SER A 85 -4.06 8.71 -9.66
CA SER A 85 -4.23 10.01 -10.30
C SER A 85 -3.99 9.87 -11.82
N PRO A 86 -4.85 10.47 -12.66
CA PRO A 86 -4.81 10.34 -14.12
C PRO A 86 -3.49 10.80 -14.75
#